data_AF-A0A4R4PQY0-F1
#
_entry.id   AF-A0A4R4PQY0-F1
#
_cell.length_a   1.000
_cell.length_b   1.000
_cell.length_c   1.000
_cell.angle_alpha   90.00
_cell.angle_beta   90.00
_cell.angle_gamma   90.00
#
_symmetry.space_group_name_H-M   'P 1'
#
loop_
_entity.id
_entity.type
_entity.pdbx_description
1 polymer ?
#
loop_
_entity_poly.entity_id
_entity_poly.type
_entity_poly.pdbx_seq_one_letter_code
_entity_poly.pdbx_strand_id
1 'polypeptide(L)'
;MRLLLSSWFLTPDSRPSALGGALATGRAGIVLNALDGYGDSRDRDYARENRTLENFGYSCEELDLRDYFAAPGELPERLAGLDLVWVLGGNAFVLARAMTQAGFRDALRNQLDRPEFLYGGYSAGACVAGPDLQGIELIDDPTVLPEGYSPDTAAECLGLVPFRIVPHWRSEHPETDGAERAAAHLAERGLLHRCLRDGEMLSLDDTTEPATKPATEPAT
;
A
#
# COMPACT_ATOMS: atom_id res chain seq x y z
N MET A 1 -8.00 5.16 -12.18
CA MET A 1 -7.09 5.26 -11.02
C MET A 1 -5.74 4.70 -11.39
N ARG A 2 -4.67 5.35 -10.94
CA ARG A 2 -3.28 4.90 -11.11
C ARG A 2 -2.73 4.32 -9.82
N LEU A 3 -1.69 3.49 -9.91
CA LEU A 3 -1.02 2.87 -8.77
C LEU A 3 0.48 3.18 -8.76
N LEU A 4 1.02 3.45 -7.58
CA LEU A 4 2.45 3.56 -7.33
C LEU A 4 2.85 2.73 -6.11
N LEU A 5 3.48 1.57 -6.35
CA LEU A 5 3.75 0.56 -5.32
C LEU A 5 5.26 0.39 -5.17
N SER A 6 5.85 0.77 -4.04
CA SER A 6 7.30 0.70 -3.83
C SER A 6 7.69 -0.24 -2.70
N SER A 7 8.94 -0.70 -2.73
CA SER A 7 9.50 -1.45 -1.59
C SER A 7 9.66 -0.55 -0.37
N TRP A 8 10.24 0.63 -0.58
CA TRP A 8 10.64 1.58 0.47
C TRP A 8 9.97 2.94 0.29
N PHE A 9 9.99 3.78 1.33
CA PHE A 9 9.44 5.14 1.28
C PHE A 9 10.14 6.01 0.22
N LEU A 10 9.42 7.02 -0.27
CA LEU A 10 9.96 7.97 -1.23
C LEU A 10 10.93 8.94 -0.55
N THR A 11 12.00 9.31 -1.25
CA THR A 11 12.89 10.37 -0.78
C THR A 11 12.54 11.69 -1.48
N PRO A 12 12.72 12.85 -0.82
CA PRO A 12 12.41 14.16 -1.41
C PRO A 12 13.10 14.44 -2.75
N ASP A 13 14.28 13.85 -2.97
CA ASP A 13 15.08 14.05 -4.17
C ASP A 13 14.73 13.09 -5.32
N SER A 14 13.85 12.11 -5.07
CA SER A 14 13.51 11.04 -6.02
C SER A 14 12.02 11.05 -6.36
N ARG A 15 11.55 12.17 -6.94
CA ARG A 15 10.15 12.28 -7.40
C ARG A 15 9.84 11.21 -8.46
N PRO A 16 8.89 10.31 -8.23
CA PRO A 16 8.44 9.35 -9.25
C PRO A 16 7.77 10.08 -10.42
N SER A 17 8.05 9.66 -11.66
CA SER A 17 7.41 10.20 -12.87
C SER A 17 5.89 9.99 -12.89
N ALA A 18 5.40 8.99 -12.15
CA ALA A 18 3.98 8.70 -11.96
C ALA A 18 3.22 9.84 -11.25
N LEU A 19 3.91 10.60 -10.38
CA LEU A 19 3.38 11.82 -9.80
C LEU A 19 3.44 12.90 -10.89
N GLY A 20 2.31 13.08 -11.60
CA GLY A 20 2.19 13.94 -12.79
C GLY A 20 2.75 15.37 -12.62
N GLY A 21 2.78 16.13 -13.71
CA GLY A 21 3.41 17.45 -13.74
C GLY A 21 2.92 18.41 -12.65
N ALA A 22 3.85 19.18 -12.08
CA ALA A 22 3.68 20.08 -10.93
C ALA A 22 2.78 21.33 -11.16
N LEU A 23 1.85 21.28 -12.13
CA LEU A 23 1.10 22.44 -12.62
C LEU A 23 -0.09 22.84 -11.73
N ALA A 24 -0.45 22.03 -10.73
CA ALA A 24 -1.43 22.35 -9.69
C ALA A 24 -1.05 21.70 -8.35
N THR A 25 -1.36 22.37 -7.23
CA THR A 25 -1.21 21.79 -5.88
C THR A 25 -2.25 20.69 -5.69
N GLY A 26 -1.82 19.43 -5.59
CA GLY A 26 -2.71 18.30 -5.32
C GLY A 26 -3.03 18.14 -3.84
N ARG A 27 -4.05 17.36 -3.50
CA ARG A 27 -4.39 16.99 -2.11
C ARG A 27 -4.04 15.53 -1.83
N ALA A 28 -3.32 15.28 -0.74
CA ALA A 28 -2.90 13.94 -0.35
C ALA A 28 -3.41 13.55 1.04
N GLY A 29 -4.01 12.37 1.14
CA GLY A 29 -4.28 11.71 2.43
C GLY A 29 -3.16 10.73 2.75
N ILE A 30 -2.55 10.85 3.93
CA ILE A 30 -1.47 9.97 4.39
C ILE A 30 -2.05 8.95 5.39
N VAL A 31 -1.94 7.66 5.07
CA VAL A 31 -2.45 6.55 5.90
C VAL A 31 -1.29 5.89 6.65
N LEU A 32 -1.29 6.03 7.98
CA LEU A 32 -0.23 5.51 8.85
C LEU A 32 -0.64 4.28 9.66
N ASN A 33 -1.84 3.72 9.44
CA ASN A 33 -2.40 2.67 10.28
C ASN A 33 -1.56 1.38 10.36
N ALA A 34 -0.67 1.14 9.39
CA ALA A 34 0.33 0.07 9.46
C ALA A 34 1.26 0.20 10.69
N LEU A 35 1.39 1.42 11.23
CA LEU A 35 2.20 1.75 12.39
C LEU A 35 1.43 1.57 13.72
N ASP A 36 0.14 1.26 13.74
CA ASP A 36 -0.67 1.28 14.98
C ASP A 36 -0.25 0.20 16.01
N GLY A 37 0.55 -0.79 15.59
CA GLY A 37 1.19 -1.77 16.48
C GLY A 37 2.61 -1.38 16.95
N TYR A 38 3.13 -0.26 16.46
CA TYR A 38 4.44 0.29 16.78
C TYR A 38 4.22 1.56 17.62
N GLY A 39 5.13 1.84 18.55
CA GLY A 39 4.95 2.92 19.55
C GLY A 39 4.93 4.35 18.97
N ASP A 40 5.56 5.28 19.66
CA ASP A 40 5.41 6.73 19.42
C ASP A 40 6.09 7.27 18.13
N SER A 41 6.23 6.44 17.10
CA SER A 41 6.83 6.82 15.81
C SER A 41 5.92 7.62 14.89
N ARG A 42 4.60 7.55 15.09
CA ARG A 42 3.59 8.08 14.14
C ARG A 42 3.84 9.53 13.73
N ASP A 43 4.05 10.42 14.69
CA ASP A 43 4.25 11.86 14.42
C ASP A 43 5.51 12.11 13.59
N ARG A 44 6.59 11.39 13.89
CA ARG A 44 7.86 11.50 13.17
C ARG A 44 7.71 10.99 11.73
N ASP A 45 7.04 9.85 11.56
CA ASP A 45 6.81 9.23 10.27
C ASP A 45 5.85 10.09 9.42
N TYR A 46 4.77 10.61 10.00
CA TYR A 46 3.89 11.59 9.34
C TYR A 46 4.68 12.81 8.88
N ALA A 47 5.49 13.41 9.76
CA ALA A 47 6.26 14.60 9.41
C ALA A 47 7.27 14.33 8.28
N ARG A 48 7.82 13.11 8.17
CA ARG A 48 8.70 12.72 7.05
C ARG A 48 7.92 12.63 5.75
N GLU A 49 6.80 11.91 5.74
CA GLU A 49 6.00 11.72 4.53
C GLU A 49 5.39 13.06 4.07
N ASN A 50 4.88 13.86 5.00
CA ASN A 50 4.32 15.19 4.73
C ASN A 50 5.33 16.08 4.00
N ARG A 51 6.56 16.22 4.53
CA ARG A 51 7.62 17.03 3.88
C ARG A 51 7.96 16.52 2.47
N THR A 52 7.97 15.21 2.29
CA THR A 52 8.30 14.59 0.99
C THR A 52 7.21 14.90 -0.03
N LEU A 53 5.94 14.71 0.32
CA LEU A 53 4.81 14.98 -0.57
C LEU A 53 4.59 16.49 -0.81
N GLU A 54 4.86 17.35 0.19
CA GLU A 54 4.87 18.81 0.01
C GLU A 54 5.92 19.24 -1.02
N ASN A 55 7.13 18.67 -0.99
CA ASN A 55 8.13 18.89 -2.02
C ASN A 55 7.67 18.40 -3.40
N PHE A 56 6.73 17.46 -3.45
CA PHE A 56 6.09 17.02 -4.68
C PHE A 56 4.86 17.85 -5.07
N GLY A 57 4.54 18.92 -4.33
CA GLY A 57 3.44 19.83 -4.65
C GLY A 57 2.08 19.36 -4.12
N TYR A 58 2.06 18.54 -3.08
CA TYR A 58 0.82 18.16 -2.40
C TYR A 58 0.59 18.95 -1.11
N SER A 59 -0.65 19.36 -0.86
CA SER A 59 -1.11 19.69 0.48
C SER A 59 -1.57 18.39 1.14
N CYS A 60 -0.97 18.06 2.28
CA CYS A 60 -1.16 16.77 2.92
C CYS A 60 -1.97 16.89 4.20
N GLU A 61 -2.70 15.83 4.48
CA GLU A 61 -3.42 15.62 5.73
C GLU A 61 -3.32 14.15 6.11
N GLU A 62 -3.34 13.88 7.41
CA GLU A 62 -3.50 12.51 7.87
C GLU A 62 -4.91 12.00 7.49
N LEU A 63 -4.94 10.80 6.88
CA LEU A 63 -6.14 10.03 6.65
C LEU A 63 -6.10 8.83 7.60
N ASP A 64 -6.51 9.06 8.84
CA ASP A 64 -6.57 7.99 9.84
C ASP A 64 -7.81 7.12 9.62
N LEU A 65 -7.61 5.85 9.26
CA LEU A 65 -8.70 4.93 9.00
C LEU A 65 -9.55 4.63 10.24
N ARG A 66 -9.01 4.84 11.45
CA ARG A 66 -9.71 4.62 12.72
C ARG A 66 -10.93 5.52 12.88
N ASP A 67 -10.88 6.73 12.32
CA ASP A 67 -11.99 7.69 12.35
C ASP A 67 -13.24 7.17 11.63
N TYR A 68 -13.07 6.20 10.72
CA TYR A 68 -14.13 5.64 9.89
C TYR A 68 -14.59 4.26 10.34
N PHE A 69 -14.03 3.70 11.42
CA PHE A 69 -14.41 2.37 11.91
C PHE A 69 -15.89 2.27 12.32
N ALA A 70 -16.45 3.36 12.85
CA ALA A 70 -17.86 3.44 13.23
C ALA A 70 -18.76 3.97 12.11
N ALA A 71 -18.19 4.62 11.09
CA ALA A 71 -18.91 5.20 9.97
C ALA A 71 -18.17 5.00 8.63
N PRO A 72 -18.03 3.74 8.14
CA PRO A 72 -17.32 3.46 6.89
C PRO A 72 -17.87 4.21 5.66
N GLY A 73 -19.16 4.59 5.70
CA GLY A 73 -19.83 5.32 4.62
C GLY A 73 -19.34 6.76 4.42
N GLU A 74 -18.60 7.34 5.37
CA GLU A 74 -18.05 8.71 5.25
C GLU A 74 -16.70 8.73 4.49
N LEU A 75 -16.00 7.60 4.48
CA LEU A 75 -14.68 7.49 3.85
C LEU A 75 -14.69 7.77 2.33
N PRO A 76 -15.68 7.27 1.54
CA PRO A 76 -15.76 7.61 0.12
C PRO A 76 -15.85 9.11 -0.16
N GLU A 77 -16.62 9.86 0.65
CA GLU A 77 -16.72 11.32 0.52
C GLU A 77 -15.38 11.99 0.83
N ARG A 78 -14.65 11.46 1.81
CA ARG A 78 -13.32 11.97 2.11
C ARG A 78 -12.34 11.72 0.96
N LEU A 79 -12.33 10.53 0.37
CA LEU A 79 -11.46 10.21 -0.78
C LEU A 79 -11.80 11.05 -2.01
N ALA A 80 -13.07 11.44 -2.20
CA ALA A 80 -13.47 12.30 -3.32
C ALA A 80 -12.76 13.67 -3.31
N GLY A 81 -12.36 14.17 -2.14
CA GLY A 81 -11.62 15.41 -1.98
C GLY A 81 -10.09 15.30 -2.14
N LEU A 82 -9.57 14.10 -2.40
CA LEU A 82 -8.14 13.80 -2.52
C LEU A 82 -7.76 13.46 -3.96
N ASP A 83 -6.51 13.73 -4.31
CA ASP A 83 -5.88 13.34 -5.57
C ASP A 83 -4.91 12.15 -5.38
N LEU A 84 -4.38 12.01 -4.16
CA LEU A 84 -3.45 10.96 -3.76
C LEU A 84 -3.88 10.38 -2.40
N VAL A 85 -3.83 9.06 -2.27
CA VAL A 85 -3.69 8.42 -0.96
C VAL A 85 -2.33 7.74 -0.89
N TRP A 86 -1.52 8.12 0.11
CA TRP A 86 -0.19 7.58 0.34
C TRP A 86 -0.19 6.70 1.60
N VAL A 87 0.07 5.40 1.42
CA VAL A 87 -0.05 4.38 2.46
C VAL A 87 1.32 3.90 2.91
N LEU A 88 1.60 4.07 4.20
CA LEU A 88 2.91 3.73 4.77
C LEU A 88 3.13 2.22 4.94
N GLY A 89 4.41 1.87 5.09
CA GLY A 89 4.89 0.61 5.63
C GLY A 89 4.69 0.47 7.14
N GLY A 90 4.88 -0.75 7.64
CA GLY A 90 4.56 -1.18 9.00
C GLY A 90 4.07 -2.62 8.93
N ASN A 91 3.12 -3.01 9.78
CA ASN A 91 2.55 -4.35 9.74
C ASN A 91 1.38 -4.41 8.74
N ALA A 92 1.51 -5.25 7.71
CA ALA A 92 0.51 -5.39 6.65
C ALA A 92 -0.83 -5.96 7.12
N PHE A 93 -0.84 -6.84 8.13
CA PHE A 93 -2.07 -7.41 8.68
C PHE A 93 -2.86 -6.38 9.48
N VAL A 94 -2.18 -5.53 10.25
CA VAL A 94 -2.80 -4.40 10.95
C VAL A 94 -3.40 -3.44 9.93
N LEU A 95 -2.64 -3.08 8.89
CA LEU A 95 -3.12 -2.18 7.83
C LEU A 95 -4.34 -2.74 7.09
N ALA A 96 -4.29 -3.99 6.65
CA ALA A 96 -5.40 -4.63 5.96
C ALA A 96 -6.66 -4.72 6.84
N ARG A 97 -6.49 -4.98 8.15
CA ARG A 97 -7.60 -4.94 9.11
C ARG A 97 -8.19 -3.54 9.24
N ALA A 98 -7.34 -2.51 9.31
CA ALA A 98 -7.79 -1.11 9.35
C ALA A 98 -8.62 -0.77 8.10
N MET A 99 -8.10 -1.12 6.92
CA MET A 99 -8.76 -0.91 5.64
C MET A 99 -10.10 -1.65 5.54
N THR A 100 -10.17 -2.87 6.06
CA THR A 100 -11.40 -3.66 6.08
C THR A 100 -12.43 -3.02 7.00
N GLN A 101 -12.05 -2.67 8.23
CA GLN A 101 -12.95 -2.06 9.21
C GLN A 101 -13.46 -0.68 8.77
N ALA A 102 -12.62 0.08 8.06
CA ALA A 102 -12.96 1.40 7.53
C ALA A 102 -13.73 1.35 6.19
N GLY A 103 -13.91 0.18 5.58
CA GLY A 103 -14.55 0.07 4.25
C GLY A 103 -13.72 0.65 3.11
N PHE A 104 -12.39 0.70 3.25
CA PHE A 104 -11.48 1.39 2.34
C PHE A 104 -11.47 0.80 0.93
N ARG A 105 -11.63 -0.52 0.78
CA ARG A 105 -11.74 -1.16 -0.55
C ARG A 105 -12.94 -0.59 -1.32
N ASP A 106 -14.09 -0.47 -0.69
CA ASP A 106 -15.28 0.08 -1.34
C ASP A 106 -15.16 1.59 -1.58
N ALA A 107 -14.51 2.33 -0.68
CA ALA A 107 -14.19 3.74 -0.90
C ALA A 107 -13.27 3.97 -2.12
N LEU A 108 -12.28 3.09 -2.34
CA LEU A 108 -11.41 3.14 -3.52
C LEU A 108 -12.15 2.79 -4.81
N ARG A 109 -13.15 1.91 -4.78
CA ARG A 109 -13.95 1.56 -5.97
C ARG A 109 -14.63 2.78 -6.57
N ASN A 110 -15.05 3.73 -5.72
CA ASN A 110 -15.63 5.00 -6.16
C ASN A 110 -14.62 5.95 -6.83
N GLN A 111 -13.32 5.64 -6.77
CA GLN A 111 -12.26 6.41 -7.40
C GLN A 111 -11.68 5.73 -8.65
N LEU A 112 -12.15 4.52 -9.02
CA LEU A 112 -11.57 3.77 -10.15
C LEU A 112 -11.67 4.52 -11.47
N ASP A 113 -12.78 5.21 -11.71
CA ASP A 113 -13.05 5.99 -12.93
C ASP A 113 -12.32 7.34 -12.96
N ARG A 114 -11.55 7.68 -11.92
CA ARG A 114 -10.72 8.88 -11.84
C ARG A 114 -9.29 8.54 -12.29
N PRO A 115 -8.92 8.77 -13.57
CA PRO A 115 -7.56 8.47 -14.05
C PRO A 115 -6.48 9.32 -13.37
N GLU A 116 -6.85 10.50 -12.85
CA GLU A 116 -5.96 11.38 -12.13
C GLU A 116 -5.65 10.89 -10.71
N PHE A 117 -6.62 10.22 -10.06
CA PHE A 117 -6.49 9.72 -8.69
C PHE A 117 -5.43 8.63 -8.60
N LEU A 118 -4.54 8.77 -7.61
CA LEU A 118 -3.42 7.88 -7.38
C LEU A 118 -3.55 7.18 -6.02
N TYR A 119 -3.52 5.85 -6.03
CA TYR A 119 -3.17 5.08 -4.85
C TYR A 119 -1.66 4.85 -4.85
N GLY A 120 -0.97 5.29 -3.80
CA GLY A 120 0.44 5.04 -3.60
C GLY A 120 0.69 4.37 -2.26
N GLY A 121 1.69 3.49 -2.19
CA GLY A 121 2.11 2.94 -0.92
C GLY A 121 3.41 2.17 -1.01
N TYR A 122 4.06 2.03 0.15
CA TYR A 122 5.32 1.30 0.27
C TYR A 122 5.25 0.18 1.31
N SER A 123 6.07 -0.86 1.13
CA SER A 123 6.14 -2.01 2.04
C SER A 123 4.73 -2.59 2.29
N ALA A 124 4.20 -2.54 3.52
CA ALA A 124 2.82 -2.93 3.84
C ALA A 124 1.77 -2.28 2.91
N GLY A 125 1.88 -0.99 2.61
CA GLY A 125 1.00 -0.26 1.70
C GLY A 125 1.03 -0.80 0.26
N ALA A 126 2.16 -1.36 -0.17
CA ALA A 126 2.27 -2.07 -1.45
C ALA A 126 1.69 -3.49 -1.35
N CYS A 127 1.95 -4.20 -0.25
CA CYS A 127 1.45 -5.57 -0.04
C CYS A 127 -0.07 -5.65 -0.10
N VAL A 128 -0.76 -4.73 0.59
CA VAL A 128 -2.23 -4.70 0.63
C VAL A 128 -2.88 -4.36 -0.71
N ALA A 129 -2.13 -3.86 -1.70
CA ALA A 129 -2.67 -3.69 -3.05
C ALA A 129 -2.95 -5.04 -3.75
N GLY A 130 -2.31 -6.12 -3.30
CA GLY A 130 -2.47 -7.46 -3.85
C GLY A 130 -3.83 -8.13 -3.50
N PRO A 131 -4.00 -9.41 -3.89
CA PRO A 131 -5.24 -10.15 -3.63
C PRO A 131 -5.38 -10.64 -2.17
N ASP A 132 -4.27 -10.97 -1.51
CA ASP A 132 -4.20 -11.38 -0.11
C ASP A 132 -2.76 -11.19 0.43
N LEU A 133 -2.55 -11.50 1.71
CA LEU A 133 -1.25 -11.40 2.40
C LEU A 133 -0.48 -12.72 2.47
N GLN A 134 -0.80 -13.74 1.66
CA GLN A 134 -0.04 -15.00 1.71
C GLN A 134 1.46 -14.75 1.47
N GLY A 135 2.31 -15.41 2.26
CA GLY A 135 3.76 -15.20 2.29
C GLY A 135 4.19 -14.01 3.15
N ILE A 136 3.35 -13.00 3.35
CA ILE A 136 3.69 -11.81 4.16
C ILE A 136 3.68 -12.14 5.65
N GLU A 137 2.99 -13.20 6.09
CA GLU A 137 3.09 -13.74 7.46
C GLU A 137 4.49 -14.23 7.85
N LEU A 138 5.40 -14.35 6.87
CA LEU A 138 6.81 -14.70 7.11
C LEU A 138 7.69 -13.46 7.38
N ILE A 139 7.11 -12.26 7.22
CA ILE A 139 7.73 -10.95 7.44
C ILE A 139 7.03 -10.28 8.63
N ASP A 140 5.71 -10.17 8.56
CA ASP A 140 4.85 -9.50 9.54
C ASP A 140 4.08 -10.50 10.40
N ASP A 141 3.97 -10.21 11.70
CA ASP A 141 3.17 -11.03 12.61
C ASP A 141 1.66 -10.78 12.39
N PRO A 142 0.88 -11.79 11.96
CA PRO A 142 -0.56 -11.65 11.71
C PRO A 142 -1.39 -11.55 13.00
N THR A 143 -0.81 -11.88 14.15
CA THR A 143 -1.49 -11.92 15.45
C THR A 143 -1.54 -10.55 16.14
N VAL A 144 -0.80 -9.56 15.62
CA VAL A 144 -0.82 -8.19 16.13
C VAL A 144 -2.22 -7.59 16.00
N LEU A 145 -2.76 -7.14 17.13
CA LEU A 145 -4.07 -6.51 17.25
C LEU A 145 -3.94 -5.25 18.12
N PRO A 146 -3.83 -4.05 17.50
CA PRO A 146 -3.79 -2.81 18.25
C PRO A 146 -5.10 -2.48 18.95
N GLU A 147 -5.04 -1.61 19.95
CA GLU A 147 -6.23 -1.11 20.65
C GLU A 147 -7.20 -0.41 19.68
N GLY A 148 -8.50 -0.64 19.86
CA GLY A 148 -9.57 -0.07 19.01
C GLY A 148 -9.88 -0.88 17.74
N TYR A 149 -9.07 -1.89 17.41
CA TYR A 149 -9.33 -2.80 16.30
C TYR A 149 -10.24 -3.95 16.74
N SER A 150 -11.21 -4.31 15.90
CA SER A 150 -12.07 -5.46 16.18
C SER A 150 -11.33 -6.78 15.89
N PRO A 151 -11.32 -7.74 16.82
CA PRO A 151 -10.71 -9.06 16.60
C PRO A 151 -11.47 -9.88 15.55
N ASP A 152 -12.75 -9.56 15.32
CA ASP A 152 -13.61 -10.25 14.36
C ASP A 152 -13.43 -9.72 12.92
N THR A 153 -12.69 -8.63 12.75
CA THR A 153 -12.40 -8.07 11.43
C THR A 153 -11.26 -8.82 10.76
N ALA A 154 -11.55 -9.41 9.60
CA ALA A 154 -10.56 -10.03 8.74
C ALA A 154 -9.58 -9.00 8.15
N ALA A 155 -8.34 -9.40 7.93
CA ALA A 155 -7.34 -8.60 7.23
C ALA A 155 -7.47 -8.83 5.71
N GLU A 156 -8.40 -8.12 5.06
CA GLU A 156 -8.60 -8.22 3.61
C GLU A 156 -7.77 -7.20 2.83
N CYS A 157 -7.08 -7.64 1.77
CA CYS A 157 -6.34 -6.76 0.86
C CYS A 157 -7.26 -6.02 -0.12
N LEU A 158 -6.74 -5.14 -0.95
CA LEU A 158 -7.54 -4.29 -1.83
C LEU A 158 -7.85 -4.93 -3.17
N GLY A 159 -7.03 -5.89 -3.63
CA GLY A 159 -7.21 -6.55 -4.92
C GLY A 159 -7.04 -5.60 -6.12
N LEU A 160 -6.19 -4.58 -5.99
CA LEU A 160 -5.89 -3.61 -7.04
C LEU A 160 -4.96 -4.18 -8.12
N VAL A 161 -4.17 -5.20 -7.76
CA VAL A 161 -3.29 -5.93 -8.68
C VAL A 161 -3.48 -7.44 -8.53
N PRO A 162 -3.30 -8.24 -9.60
CA PRO A 162 -3.56 -9.68 -9.58
C PRO A 162 -2.40 -10.52 -9.01
N PHE A 163 -1.42 -9.89 -8.36
CA PHE A 163 -0.22 -10.53 -7.83
C PHE A 163 0.12 -9.98 -6.44
N ARG A 164 0.89 -10.74 -5.67
CA ARG A 164 1.42 -10.32 -4.36
C ARG A 164 2.70 -9.53 -4.54
N ILE A 165 2.96 -8.57 -3.66
CA ILE A 165 4.21 -7.82 -3.64
C ILE A 165 5.01 -8.28 -2.44
N VAL A 166 6.28 -8.64 -2.66
CA VAL A 166 7.24 -8.96 -1.61
C VAL A 166 8.27 -7.82 -1.55
N PRO A 167 8.16 -6.90 -0.57
CA PRO A 167 9.10 -5.80 -0.42
C PRO A 167 10.41 -6.27 0.20
N HIS A 168 11.41 -5.40 0.22
CA HIS A 168 12.72 -5.56 0.85
C HIS A 168 13.52 -6.78 0.35
N TRP A 169 13.11 -7.36 -0.77
CA TRP A 169 13.75 -8.56 -1.29
C TRP A 169 15.18 -8.22 -1.70
N ARG A 170 16.16 -8.98 -1.21
CA ARG A 170 17.60 -8.76 -1.49
C ARG A 170 18.07 -7.32 -1.26
N SER A 171 17.60 -6.72 -0.17
CA SER A 171 17.93 -5.34 0.21
C SER A 171 18.77 -5.31 1.49
N GLU A 172 19.38 -4.16 1.81
CA GLU A 172 20.01 -3.93 3.11
C GLU A 172 18.95 -3.54 4.15
N HIS A 173 18.07 -4.49 4.47
CA HIS A 173 16.92 -4.28 5.35
C HIS A 173 16.79 -5.42 6.37
N PRO A 174 16.36 -5.16 7.62
CA PRO A 174 16.17 -6.22 8.63
C PRO A 174 15.19 -7.33 8.20
N GLU A 175 14.25 -7.02 7.32
CA GLU A 175 13.22 -7.97 6.86
C GLU A 175 13.65 -8.79 5.63
N THR A 176 14.85 -8.58 5.08
CA THR A 176 15.31 -9.26 3.85
C THR A 176 15.23 -10.78 3.95
N ASP A 177 15.60 -11.38 5.08
CA ASP A 177 15.51 -12.83 5.28
C ASP A 177 14.06 -13.34 5.22
N GLY A 178 13.13 -12.56 5.80
CA GLY A 178 11.69 -12.82 5.71
C GLY A 178 11.18 -12.69 4.28
N ALA A 179 11.61 -11.66 3.56
CA ALA A 179 11.26 -11.41 2.17
C ALA A 179 11.74 -12.53 1.24
N GLU A 180 12.96 -13.05 1.43
CA GLU A 180 13.45 -14.18 0.64
C GLU A 180 12.64 -15.46 0.89
N ARG A 181 12.28 -15.73 2.15
CA ARG A 181 11.42 -16.86 2.52
C ARG A 181 10.01 -16.71 1.95
N ALA A 182 9.45 -15.50 1.98
CA ALA A 182 8.16 -15.18 1.37
C ALA A 182 8.16 -15.43 -0.14
N ALA A 183 9.18 -14.92 -0.84
CA ALA A 183 9.34 -15.12 -2.27
C ALA A 183 9.44 -16.61 -2.64
N ALA A 184 10.26 -17.37 -1.90
CA ALA A 184 10.39 -18.82 -2.11
C ALA A 184 9.06 -19.55 -1.87
N HIS A 185 8.37 -19.26 -0.75
CA HIS A 185 7.07 -19.84 -0.42
C HIS A 185 6.02 -19.61 -1.52
N LEU A 186 5.95 -18.38 -2.04
CA LEU A 186 5.02 -18.02 -3.10
C LEU A 186 5.35 -18.72 -4.42
N ALA A 187 6.64 -18.82 -4.75
CA ALA A 187 7.10 -19.52 -5.95
C ALA A 187 6.78 -21.02 -5.89
N GLU A 188 7.06 -21.69 -4.77
CA GLU A 188 6.77 -23.11 -4.55
C GLU A 188 5.29 -23.45 -4.72
N ARG A 189 4.40 -22.52 -4.35
CA ARG A 189 2.94 -22.68 -4.44
C ARG A 189 2.36 -22.18 -5.76
N GLY A 190 3.20 -21.69 -6.69
CA GLY A 190 2.76 -21.17 -7.98
C GLY A 190 1.90 -19.91 -7.89
N LEU A 191 2.04 -19.13 -6.82
CA LEU A 191 1.28 -17.91 -6.61
C LEU A 191 1.97 -16.73 -7.31
N LEU A 192 1.23 -15.98 -8.12
CA LEU A 192 1.76 -14.81 -8.82
C LEU A 192 2.26 -13.77 -7.81
N HIS A 193 3.51 -13.38 -7.95
CA HIS A 193 4.14 -12.39 -7.10
C HIS A 193 5.17 -11.53 -7.86
N ARG A 194 5.54 -10.41 -7.25
CA ARG A 194 6.61 -9.50 -7.66
C ARG A 194 7.46 -9.18 -6.45
N CYS A 195 8.75 -9.44 -6.54
CA CYS A 195 9.72 -9.03 -5.52
C CYS A 195 10.24 -7.64 -5.89
N LEU A 196 10.31 -6.75 -4.90
CA LEU A 196 10.89 -5.42 -5.04
C LEU A 196 12.06 -5.26 -4.09
N ARG A 197 13.17 -4.74 -4.61
CA ARG A 197 14.29 -4.24 -3.80
C ARG A 197 13.99 -2.84 -3.29
N ASP A 198 14.64 -2.42 -2.22
CA ASP A 198 14.57 -1.04 -1.76
C ASP A 198 15.10 -0.10 -2.85
N GLY A 199 14.29 0.91 -3.17
CA GLY A 199 14.48 1.80 -4.32
C GLY A 199 13.72 1.40 -5.58
N GLU A 200 13.22 0.17 -5.68
CA GLU A 200 12.35 -0.26 -6.78
C GLU A 200 10.89 0.10 -6.53
N MET A 201 10.16 0.37 -7.62
CA MET A 201 8.75 0.70 -7.61
C MET A 201 8.04 0.20 -8.88
N LEU A 202 6.74 -0.06 -8.76
CA LEU A 202 5.83 -0.36 -9.85
C LEU A 202 4.90 0.83 -10.05
N SER A 203 4.84 1.34 -11.28
CA SER A 203 3.85 2.34 -11.71
C SER A 203 2.89 1.68 -12.67
N LEU A 204 1.59 1.74 -12.37
CA LEU A 204 0.54 1.13 -13.20
C LEU A 204 -0.52 2.18 -13.51
N ASP A 205 -0.75 2.43 -14.80
CA ASP A 205 -1.67 3.48 -15.26
C ASP A 205 -3.10 2.97 -15.52
N ASP A 206 -3.30 1.64 -15.59
CA ASP A 206 -4.59 1.02 -15.84
C ASP A 206 -4.75 -0.27 -15.02
N THR A 207 -5.83 -0.36 -14.25
CA THR A 207 -6.19 -1.58 -13.46
C THR A 207 -7.25 -2.42 -14.17
N THR A 208 -7.62 -2.09 -15.42
CA THR A 208 -8.72 -2.76 -16.13
C THR A 208 -8.33 -3.99 -16.96
N GLU A 209 -7.08 -4.45 -16.97
CA GLU A 209 -6.75 -5.72 -17.62
C GLU A 209 -6.86 -6.93 -16.68
N PRO A 210 -7.81 -7.87 -16.90
CA PRO A 210 -7.79 -9.15 -16.21
C PRO A 210 -6.53 -9.93 -16.63
N ALA A 211 -5.83 -10.47 -15.64
CA ALA A 211 -4.58 -11.21 -15.81
C ALA A 211 -4.65 -12.25 -16.94
N THR A 212 -4.07 -11.93 -18.09
CA THR A 212 -3.73 -12.96 -19.07
C THR A 212 -2.57 -13.79 -18.52
N LYS A 213 -2.83 -15.09 -18.41
CA LYS A 213 -1.92 -16.18 -18.02
C LYS A 213 -0.48 -15.97 -18.57
N PRO A 214 0.59 -16.29 -17.82
CA PRO A 214 1.94 -16.21 -18.36
C PRO A 214 2.08 -17.14 -19.56
N ALA A 215 2.66 -16.63 -20.64
CA ALA A 215 3.11 -17.43 -21.76
C ALA A 215 4.17 -18.41 -21.26
N THR A 216 3.88 -19.70 -21.37
CA THR A 216 4.89 -20.76 -21.25
C THR A 216 5.88 -20.60 -22.39
N GLU A 217 7.13 -20.27 -22.09
CA GLU A 217 8.22 -20.37 -23.06
C GLU A 217 8.43 -21.84 -23.46
N PRO A 218 8.67 -22.13 -24.75
CA PRO A 218 9.00 -23.47 -25.18
C PRO A 218 10.42 -23.83 -24.74
N ALA A 219 10.56 -24.99 -24.13
CA ALA A 219 11.86 -25.60 -23.85
C ALA A 219 12.62 -25.81 -25.17
N THR A 220 13.84 -25.28 -25.24
CA THR A 220 14.89 -25.69 -26.19
C THR A 220 15.78 -26.74 -25.55
#